data_AF-A0A351BZR2-F1
#
_entry.id   AF-A0A351BZR2-F1
#
_cell.length_a   1.000
_cell.length_b   1.000
_cell.length_c   1.000
_cell.angle_alpha   90.00
_cell.angle_beta   90.00
_cell.angle_gamma   90.00
#
_symmetry.space_group_name_H-M   'P 1'
#
loop_
_entity.id
_entity.type
_entity.pdbx_description
1 polymer ?
#
loop_
_entity_poly.entity_id
_entity_poly.type
_entity_poly.pdbx_seq_one_letter_code
_entity_poly.pdbx_strand_id
1 'polypeptide(L)' 'NYPNPFNPGTIISYELRISSNVKLRVYDILGNEVTTLINEKQSAGSYSVKFNGSGIASGVYFYRLETNDIVQTKRMALVK' A
#
# COMPACT_ATOMS: atom_id res chain seq x y z
N ASN A 1 12.17 6.45 -8.71
CA ASN A 1 10.87 6.98 -9.14
C ASN A 1 10.25 7.81 -8.03
N TYR A 2 10.28 9.13 -8.22
CA TYR A 2 9.84 10.19 -7.31
C TYR A 2 9.36 11.35 -8.22
N PRO A 3 8.18 11.95 -8.00
CA PRO A 3 6.92 11.32 -7.60
C PRO A 3 5.80 11.57 -8.63
N ASN A 4 4.88 10.62 -8.74
CA ASN A 4 3.75 10.64 -9.68
C ASN A 4 2.52 11.36 -9.05
N PRO A 5 1.77 12.21 -9.77
CA PRO A 5 0.51 12.78 -9.32
C PRO A 5 -0.55 11.68 -9.17
N PHE A 6 -1.08 11.46 -7.97
CA PHE A 6 -1.95 10.31 -7.68
C PHE A 6 -3.43 10.63 -7.87
N ASN A 7 -3.97 10.16 -9.00
CA ASN A 7 -5.39 9.97 -9.26
C ASN A 7 -6.00 9.01 -8.20
N PRO A 8 -7.31 9.08 -7.87
CA PRO A 8 -7.94 8.30 -6.80
C PRO A 8 -7.91 6.77 -6.99
N GLY A 9 -7.46 6.29 -8.16
CA GLY A 9 -7.02 4.91 -8.37
C GLY A 9 -5.49 4.84 -8.40
N THR A 10 -4.87 4.48 -7.28
CA THR A 10 -3.42 4.28 -7.18
C THR A 10 -3.09 2.79 -7.32
N ILE A 11 -2.11 2.45 -8.15
CA ILE A 11 -1.58 1.07 -8.23
C ILE A 11 -0.35 0.99 -7.33
N ILE A 12 -0.40 0.09 -6.35
CA ILE A 12 0.72 -0.23 -5.47
C ILE A 12 1.33 -1.54 -5.97
N SER A 13 2.56 -1.47 -6.46
CA SER A 13 3.31 -2.63 -6.93
C SER A 13 4.41 -3.01 -5.95
N TYR A 14 4.56 -4.32 -5.73
CA TYR A 14 5.59 -4.90 -4.87
C TYR A 14 6.05 -6.25 -5.39
N GLU A 15 7.24 -6.66 -4.98
CA GLU A 15 7.86 -7.92 -5.38
C GLU A 15 8.17 -8.75 -4.13
N LEU A 16 7.87 -10.03 -4.21
CA LEU A 16 8.18 -11.02 -3.18
C LEU A 16 9.27 -11.95 -3.71
N ARG A 17 10.41 -11.99 -3.03
CA ARG A 17 11.51 -12.90 -3.38
C ARG A 17 11.25 -14.34 -2.94
N ILE A 18 10.45 -14.52 -1.90
CA ILE A 18 10.09 -15.81 -1.30
C ILE A 18 8.60 -15.81 -0.93
N SER A 19 8.00 -17.00 -0.85
CA SER A 19 6.61 -17.11 -0.37
C SER A 19 6.51 -16.60 1.07
N SER A 20 5.59 -15.67 1.31
CA SER A 20 5.45 -14.96 2.57
C SER A 20 3.98 -14.69 2.90
N ASN A 21 3.66 -14.51 4.19
CA ASN A 21 2.39 -13.91 4.59
C ASN A 21 2.48 -12.40 4.36
N VAL A 22 1.70 -11.88 3.42
CA VAL A 22 1.74 -10.48 3.02
C VAL A 22 0.58 -9.74 3.67
N LYS A 23 0.89 -8.64 4.34
CA LYS A 23 -0.08 -7.65 4.82
C LYS A 23 0.23 -6.32 4.21
N LEU A 24 -0.71 -5.77 3.44
CA LEU A 24 -0.60 -4.43 2.88
C LEU A 24 -1.74 -3.58 3.44
N ARG A 25 -1.37 -2.58 4.24
CA ARG A 25 -2.30 -1.72 4.96
C ARG A 25 -2.05 -0.26 4.65
N VAL A 26 -3.09 0.55 4.66
CA VAL A 26 -3.02 1.99 4.47
C VAL A 26 -3.39 2.69 5.78
N TYR A 27 -2.62 3.70 6.14
CA TYR A 27 -2.76 4.50 7.34
C TYR A 27 -2.81 5.99 7.01
N ASP A 28 -3.51 6.76 7.84
CA ASP A 28 -3.46 8.23 7.81
C ASP A 28 -2.23 8.78 8.55
N ILE A 29 -2.09 10.12 8.59
CA ILE A 29 -0.97 10.79 9.27
C ILE A 29 -0.97 10.61 10.80
N LEU A 30 -2.11 10.26 11.38
CA LEU A 30 -2.26 10.02 12.82
C LEU A 30 -1.98 8.55 13.18
N GLY A 31 -1.76 7.70 12.17
CA GLY A 31 -1.50 6.27 12.34
C GLY A 31 -2.75 5.41 12.40
N ASN A 32 -3.94 5.96 12.10
CA ASN A 32 -5.16 5.17 12.04
C ASN A 32 -5.15 4.30 10.79
N GLU A 33 -5.50 3.01 10.92
CA GLU A 33 -5.68 2.14 9.76
C GLU A 33 -6.93 2.57 8.98
N VAL A 34 -6.72 2.95 7.72
CA VAL A 34 -7.79 3.37 6.80
C VAL A 34 -8.37 2.17 6.07
N THR A 35 -7.51 1.25 5.61
CA THR A 35 -7.94 0.02 4.95
C THR A 35 -6.82 -1.01 4.89
N THR A 36 -7.20 -2.30 4.90
CA THR A 36 -6.32 -3.41 4.56
C THR A 36 -6.57 -3.82 3.11
N LEU A 37 -5.53 -3.74 2.27
CA LEU A 37 -5.60 -4.10 0.84
C LEU A 37 -5.29 -5.58 0.59
N ILE A 38 -4.37 -6.15 1.37
CA ILE A 38 -3.94 -7.55 1.26
C ILE A 38 -3.69 -8.09 2.67
N ASN A 39 -4.11 -9.32 2.95
CA ASN A 39 -3.81 -10.04 4.18
C ASN A 39 -3.88 -11.56 3.91
N GLU A 40 -2.94 -12.07 3.12
CA GLU A 40 -2.93 -13.46 2.68
C GLU A 40 -1.51 -13.96 2.44
N LYS A 41 -1.37 -15.29 2.30
CA LYS A 41 -0.10 -15.89 1.90
C LYS A 41 0.05 -15.83 0.39
N GLN A 42 1.16 -15.26 -0.08
CA GLN A 42 1.48 -15.17 -1.50
C GLN A 42 2.79 -15.91 -1.81
N SER A 43 2.92 -16.38 -3.03
CA SER A 43 4.15 -17.02 -3.54
C SER A 43 5.18 -15.96 -3.95
N ALA A 44 6.41 -16.38 -4.24
CA ALA A 44 7.38 -15.47 -4.85
C ALA A 44 6.86 -14.96 -6.21
N GLY A 45 7.01 -13.67 -6.48
CA GLY A 45 6.51 -13.04 -7.69
C GLY A 45 6.25 -11.54 -7.54
N SER A 46 5.79 -10.94 -8.63
CA SER A 46 5.42 -9.52 -8.69
C SER A 46 3.92 -9.35 -8.59
N TYR A 47 3.48 -8.45 -7.71
CA TYR A 47 2.08 -8.20 -7.43
C TYR A 47 1.76 -6.73 -7.62
N SER A 48 0.51 -6.45 -7.97
CA SER A 48 -0.03 -5.10 -8.09
C SER A 48 -1.44 -5.07 -7.54
N VAL A 49 -1.70 -4.15 -6.61
CA VAL A 49 -3.01 -3.95 -6.01
C VAL A 49 -3.49 -2.53 -6.27
N LYS A 50 -4.80 -2.38 -6.53
CA LYS A 50 -5.42 -1.07 -6.70
C LYS A 50 -5.92 -0.56 -5.35
N PHE A 51 -5.41 0.58 -4.93
CA PHE A 51 -5.97 1.38 -3.85
C PHE A 51 -7.02 2.34 -4.45
N ASN A 52 -8.24 2.30 -3.91
CA ASN A 52 -9.31 3.22 -4.28
C ASN A 52 -9.51 4.26 -3.17
N GLY A 53 -9.10 5.49 -3.45
CA GLY A 53 -9.22 6.64 -2.55
C GLY A 53 -10.49 7.47 -2.71
N SER A 54 -11.48 7.04 -3.50
CA SER A 54 -12.66 7.88 -3.84
C SER A 54 -13.45 8.38 -2.62
N GLY A 55 -13.57 7.56 -1.58
CA GLY A 55 -14.26 7.89 -0.32
C GLY A 55 -13.41 8.58 0.74
N ILE A 56 -12.13 8.87 0.44
CA ILE A 56 -11.14 9.35 1.41
C ILE A 56 -10.80 10.82 1.08
N ALA A 57 -10.54 11.64 2.11
CA ALA A 57 -10.17 13.05 1.93
C ALA A 57 -8.76 13.18 1.31
N SER A 58 -8.54 14.21 0.49
CA SER A 58 -7.19 14.54 0.00
C SER A 58 -6.24 14.77 1.18
N GLY A 59 -5.02 14.26 1.08
CA GLY A 59 -4.07 14.32 2.19
C GLY A 59 -2.90 13.37 2.03
N VAL A 60 -2.04 13.33 3.04
CA VAL A 60 -0.91 12.40 3.10
C VAL A 60 -1.36 11.10 3.76
N TYR A 61 -0.98 9.98 3.17
CA TYR A 61 -1.23 8.64 3.67
C TYR A 61 0.05 7.82 3.61
N PHE A 62 0.08 6.74 4.35
CA PHE A 62 1.18 5.79 4.37
C PHE A 62 0.64 4.41 4.06
N TYR A 63 1.32 3.66 3.20
CA TYR A 63 1.06 2.23 3.09
C TYR A 63 2.23 1.45 3.66
N ARG A 64 1.92 0.37 4.36
CA ARG A 64 2.87 -0.53 4.99
C ARG A 64 2.69 -1.91 4.42
N LEU A 65 3.73 -2.41 3.77
CA LEU A 65 3.87 -3.78 3.31
C LEU A 65 4.63 -4.55 4.37
N GLU A 66 4.01 -5.56 4.95
CA GLU A 66 4.62 -6.46 5.94
C GLU A 66 4.66 -7.86 5.35
N THR A 67 5.85 -8.43 5.32
CA THR A 67 6.08 -9.84 5.05
C THR A 67 6.61 -10.50 6.32
N ASN A 68 6.99 -11.78 6.25
CA ASN A 68 7.56 -12.48 7.40
C ASN A 68 8.86 -11.82 7.90
N ASP A 69 9.68 -11.31 6.97
CA ASP A 69 11.04 -10.83 7.28
C ASP A 69 11.21 -9.32 7.10
N ILE A 70 10.30 -8.66 6.38
CA ILE A 70 10.48 -7.26 5.96
C ILE A 70 9.22 -6.46 6.26
N VAL A 71 9.42 -5.29 6.84
CA VAL A 71 8.40 -4.24 6.93
C VAL A 71 8.86 -3.06 6.11
N GLN A 72 8.07 -2.69 5.09
CA GLN A 72 8.35 -1.55 4.24
C GLN A 72 7.18 -0.56 4.29
N THR A 73 7.46 0.65 4.75
CA THR A 73 6.48 1.75 4.76
C THR A 73 6.85 2.77 3.68
N LYS A 74 5.84 3.22 2.93
CA LYS A 74 6.00 4.26 1.91
C LYS A 74 4.88 5.29 2.05
N ARG A 75 5.23 6.55 1.79
CA ARG A 75 4.31 7.69 1.81
C ARG A 75 3.65 7.87 0.44
N MET A 76 2.37 8.20 0.44
CA MET A 76 1.61 8.64 -0.73
C MET A 76 0.84 9.92 -0.41
N ALA A 77 0.58 10.74 -1.41
CA ALA A 77 -0.31 11.90 -1.28
C ALA A 77 -1.53 11.62 -2.16
N LEU A 78 -2.71 11.60 -1.56
CA LEU A 78 -3.98 11.51 -2.27
C LEU A 78 -4.41 12.93 -2.64
N VAL A 79 -4.60 13.18 -3.93
CA VAL A 79 -5.11 14.44 -4.46
C VAL A 79 -6.40 14.14 -5.20
N LYS A 80 -7.47 14.89 -4.91
CA LYS A 80 -8.73 14.86 -5.66
C LYS A 80 -8.70 15.90 -6.76
#